data_AF-A0A2V8YZ95-F1
#
_entry.id   AF-A0A2V8YZ95-F1
#
_cell.length_a   1.000
_cell.length_b   1.000
_cell.length_c   1.000
_cell.angle_alpha   90.00
_cell.angle_beta   90.00
_cell.angle_gamma   90.00
#
_symmetry.space_group_name_H-M   'P 1'
#
loop_
_entity.id
_entity.type
_entity.pdbx_description
1 polymer ?
#
loop_
_entity_poly.entity_id
_entity_poly.type
_entity_poly.pdbx_seq_one_letter_code
_entity_poly.pdbx_strand_id
1 'polypeptide(L)'
;MTIRLTPEQERRIRAVLSRGAYESVDQVVEAALTAVEQRTVPGFTGTPEELDTLLAEGLASEQLTEDEFWSSVTKQTDALLAEHKASPRS
;
A
#
# COMPACT_ATOMS: atom_id res chain seq x y z
N MET A 1 2.97 11.12 21.60
CA MET A 1 2.64 12.48 21.14
C MET A 1 1.14 12.69 21.30
N THR A 2 0.68 13.89 21.66
CA THR A 2 -0.77 14.16 21.88
C THR A 2 -1.20 15.27 20.94
N ILE A 3 -2.13 14.96 20.03
CA ILE A 3 -2.70 15.95 19.10
C ILE A 3 -3.90 16.59 19.76
N ARG A 4 -3.97 17.93 19.77
CA ARG A 4 -5.12 18.68 20.28
C ARG A 4 -6.03 19.03 19.12
N LEU A 5 -7.29 18.58 19.21
CA LEU A 5 -8.31 18.94 18.24
C LEU A 5 -8.74 20.39 18.44
N THR A 6 -9.07 21.06 17.34
CA THR A 6 -9.75 22.37 17.41
C THR A 6 -11.21 22.17 17.81
N PRO A 7 -11.86 23.20 18.40
CA PRO A 7 -13.29 23.12 18.73
C PRO A 7 -14.18 22.74 17.54
N GLU A 8 -13.79 23.13 16.33
CA GLU A 8 -14.52 22.79 15.12
C GLU A 8 -14.30 21.33 14.69
N GLN A 9 -13.08 20.81 14.82
CA GLN A 9 -12.81 19.38 14.58
C GLN A 9 -13.63 18.51 15.53
N GLU A 10 -13.69 18.85 16.82
CA GLU A 10 -14.51 18.12 17.79
C GLU A 10 -15.99 18.14 17.43
N ARG A 11 -16.52 19.31 17.02
CA ARG A 11 -17.92 19.46 16.60
C ARG A 11 -18.23 18.52 15.43
N ARG A 12 -17.36 18.47 14.43
CA ARG A 12 -17.51 17.63 13.24
C ARG A 12 -17.43 16.14 13.58
N ILE A 13 -16.49 15.73 14.43
CA ILE A 13 -16.37 14.34 14.88
C ILE A 13 -17.65 13.92 15.62
N ARG A 14 -18.16 14.73 16.55
CA ARG A 14 -19.41 14.43 17.26
C ARG A 14 -20.61 14.31 16.30
N ALA A 15 -20.68 15.15 15.28
CA ALA A 15 -21.75 15.10 14.28
C ALA A 15 -21.69 13.83 13.40
N VAL A 16 -20.50 13.27 13.21
CA VAL A 16 -20.31 12.01 12.48
C VAL A 16 -20.67 10.81 13.38
N LEU A 17 -20.24 10.83 14.64
CA LEU A 17 -20.61 9.81 15.64
C LEU A 17 -22.12 9.77 15.89
N SER A 18 -22.78 10.92 15.98
CA SER A 18 -24.24 10.97 16.21
C SER A 18 -25.07 10.38 15.06
N ARG A 19 -24.47 10.24 13.87
CA ARG A 19 -25.09 9.59 12.72
C ARG A 19 -24.92 8.06 12.74
N GLY A 20 -24.16 7.52 13.69
CA GLY A 20 -23.91 6.08 13.83
C GLY A 20 -23.00 5.49 12.76
N ALA A 21 -22.34 6.31 11.94
CA ALA A 21 -21.43 5.82 10.90
C ALA A 21 -20.09 5.30 11.46
N TYR A 22 -19.74 5.70 12.69
CA TYR A 22 -18.54 5.30 13.40
C TYR A 22 -18.85 5.15 14.89
N GLU A 23 -18.17 4.23 15.56
CA GLU A 23 -18.44 3.86 16.95
C GLU A 23 -17.58 4.65 17.95
N SER A 24 -16.45 5.19 17.50
CA SER A 24 -15.49 5.92 18.35
C SER A 24 -14.81 7.08 17.64
N VAL A 25 -14.30 8.02 18.43
CA VAL A 25 -13.47 9.13 17.92
C VAL A 25 -12.27 8.58 17.15
N ASP A 26 -11.64 7.53 17.67
CA ASP A 26 -10.46 6.90 17.05
C ASP A 26 -10.78 6.39 15.64
N GLN A 27 -11.92 5.70 15.45
CA GLN A 27 -12.33 5.26 14.10
C GLN A 27 -12.51 6.42 13.12
N VAL A 28 -13.06 7.56 13.58
CA VAL A 28 -13.22 8.75 12.72
C VAL A 28 -11.87 9.34 12.34
N VAL A 29 -10.92 9.35 13.28
CA VAL A 29 -9.56 9.86 13.05
C VAL A 29 -8.81 8.94 12.08
N GLU A 30 -8.84 7.63 12.29
CA GLU A 30 -8.23 6.65 11.39
C GLU A 30 -8.78 6.78 9.97
N ALA A 31 -10.10 6.81 9.80
CA ALA A 31 -10.71 6.98 8.48
C ALA A 31 -10.30 8.31 7.80
N ALA A 32 -10.14 9.38 8.57
CA ALA A 32 -9.69 10.68 8.05
C ALA A 32 -8.21 10.63 7.63
N LEU A 33 -7.35 9.93 8.37
CA LEU A 33 -5.94 9.72 8.03
C LEU A 33 -5.81 8.88 6.77
N THR A 34 -6.50 7.74 6.69
CA THR A 34 -6.53 6.90 5.48
C THR A 34 -6.97 7.70 4.25
N ALA A 35 -7.99 8.57 4.37
CA ALA A 35 -8.43 9.41 3.26
C ALA A 35 -7.38 10.46 2.84
N VAL A 36 -6.57 10.95 3.78
CA VAL A 36 -5.44 11.84 3.48
C VAL A 36 -4.32 11.07 2.80
N GLU A 37 -3.98 9.88 3.29
CA GLU A 37 -2.94 9.00 2.72
C GLU A 37 -3.26 8.60 1.27
N GLN A 38 -4.50 8.18 1.01
CA GLN A 38 -4.99 7.88 -0.34
C GLN A 38 -4.92 9.07 -1.30
N ARG A 39 -5.09 10.29 -0.78
CA ARG A 39 -4.93 11.51 -1.59
C ARG A 39 -3.46 11.82 -1.90
N THR A 40 -2.55 11.47 -1.00
CA THR A 40 -1.12 11.69 -1.20
C THR A 40 -0.48 10.65 -2.13
N VAL A 41 -1.04 9.44 -2.19
CA VAL A 41 -0.53 8.34 -3.03
C VAL A 41 -1.67 7.76 -3.89
N PRO A 42 -2.14 8.52 -4.90
CA PRO A 42 -3.27 8.09 -5.70
C PRO A 42 -2.95 6.79 -6.45
N GLY A 43 -3.78 5.76 -6.24
CA GLY A 43 -3.66 4.46 -6.91
C GLY A 43 -2.93 3.39 -6.12
N PHE A 44 -2.36 3.72 -4.95
CA PHE A 44 -1.81 2.72 -4.03
C PHE A 44 -2.88 2.27 -3.03
N THR A 45 -3.11 0.96 -2.93
CA THR A 45 -4.13 0.36 -2.07
C THR A 45 -3.59 -0.14 -0.72
N GLY A 46 -2.30 0.03 -0.46
CA GLY A 46 -1.64 -0.37 0.78
C GLY A 46 -1.55 0.76 1.80
N THR A 47 -1.01 0.41 2.97
CA THR A 47 -0.68 1.34 4.06
C THR A 47 0.56 2.19 3.71
N PRO A 48 0.73 3.37 4.32
CA PRO A 48 1.95 4.16 4.16
C PRO A 48 3.23 3.36 4.45
N GLU A 49 3.21 2.49 5.47
CA GLU A 49 4.35 1.64 5.84
C GLU A 49 4.70 0.61 4.75
N GLU A 50 3.68 0.03 4.10
CA GLU A 50 3.88 -0.86 2.95
C GLU A 50 4.49 -0.10 1.77
N LEU A 51 4.05 1.14 1.53
CA LEU A 51 4.65 1.98 0.49
C LEU A 51 6.11 2.30 0.78
N ASP A 52 6.43 2.73 2.01
CA ASP A 52 7.79 3.05 2.43
C ASP A 52 8.71 1.83 2.29
N THR A 53 8.21 0.64 2.61
CA THR A 53 8.93 -0.62 2.42
C THR A 53 9.22 -0.87 0.95
N LEU A 54 8.23 -0.77 0.07
CA LEU A 54 8.40 -0.96 -1.38
C LEU A 54 9.37 0.06 -1.99
N LEU A 55 9.33 1.32 -1.53
CA LEU A 55 10.25 2.36 -1.97
C LEU A 55 11.69 2.06 -1.52
N ALA A 56 11.87 1.59 -0.28
CA ALA A 56 13.19 1.19 0.23
C ALA A 56 13.75 -0.02 -0.53
N GLU A 57 12.92 -1.02 -0.81
CA GLU A 57 13.29 -2.17 -1.65
C GLU A 57 13.68 -1.75 -3.06
N GLY A 58 12.89 -0.87 -3.69
CA GLY A 58 13.19 -0.31 -5.01
C GLY A 58 14.51 0.47 -5.04
N LEU A 59 14.78 1.31 -4.03
CA LEU A 59 16.06 2.03 -3.91
C LEU A 59 17.26 1.11 -3.68
N ALA A 60 17.06 -0.02 -3.00
CA ALA A 60 18.09 -1.03 -2.78
C ALA A 60 18.26 -2.00 -3.97
N SER A 61 17.33 -1.98 -4.93
CA SER A 61 17.35 -2.84 -6.10
C SER A 61 18.41 -2.40 -7.13
N GLU A 62 18.89 -3.36 -7.92
CA GLU A 62 19.83 -3.08 -8.99
C GLU A 62 19.13 -2.36 -10.15
N GLN A 63 19.73 -1.25 -10.61
CA GLN A 63 19.25 -0.52 -11.77
C GLN A 63 19.65 -1.26 -13.05
N LEU A 64 18.74 -2.07 -13.58
CA LEU A 64 18.94 -2.77 -14.85
C LEU A 64 18.64 -1.87 -16.05
N THR A 65 19.38 -2.09 -17.14
CA THR A 65 18.98 -1.60 -18.46
C THR A 65 17.75 -2.38 -18.97
N GLU A 66 17.04 -1.82 -19.95
CA GLU A 66 15.86 -2.48 -20.53
C GLU A 66 16.21 -3.86 -21.12
N ASP A 67 17.36 -3.96 -21.81
CA ASP A 67 17.82 -5.23 -22.39
C ASP A 67 18.14 -6.29 -21.33
N GLU A 68 18.77 -5.88 -20.23
CA GLU A 68 19.07 -6.78 -19.10
C GLU A 68 17.79 -7.24 -18.41
N PHE A 69 16.83 -6.34 -18.21
CA PHE A 69 15.52 -6.66 -17.66
C PHE A 69 14.81 -7.72 -18.51
N TRP A 70 14.64 -7.48 -19.81
CA TRP A 70 13.96 -8.43 -20.69
C TRP A 70 14.70 -9.76 -20.82
N SER A 71 16.04 -9.73 -20.86
CA SER A 71 16.84 -10.96 -20.85
C SER A 71 16.63 -11.78 -19.59
N SER A 72 16.55 -11.12 -18.42
CA SER A 72 16.28 -11.77 -17.13
C SER A 72 14.89 -12.42 -17.10
N VAL A 73 13.85 -11.69 -17.52
CA VAL A 73 12.46 -12.20 -17.58
C VAL A 73 12.35 -13.40 -18.51
N THR A 74 12.95 -13.34 -19.71
CA THR A 74 12.95 -14.48 -20.65
C THR A 74 13.62 -15.70 -20.04
N LYS A 75 14.81 -15.55 -19.44
CA LYS A 75 15.53 -16.67 -18.80
C LYS A 75 14.74 -17.32 -17.67
N GLN A 76 14.12 -16.52 -16.80
CA GLN A 76 13.29 -17.05 -15.71
C GLN A 76 12.06 -17.77 -16.25
N THR A 77 11.41 -17.20 -17.27
CA THR A 77 10.23 -17.80 -17.91
C THR A 77 10.58 -19.15 -18.56
N ASP A 78 11.70 -19.22 -19.27
CA ASP A 78 12.17 -20.46 -19.92
C ASP A 78 12.51 -21.54 -18.89
N ALA A 79 13.12 -21.16 -17.76
CA ALA A 79 13.41 -22.07 -16.66
C ALA A 79 12.11 -22.66 -16.06
N LEU A 80 11.12 -21.82 -15.74
CA LEU A 80 9.82 -22.26 -15.24
C LEU A 80 9.08 -23.16 -16.25
N LEU A 81 9.17 -22.86 -17.54
CA LEU A 81 8.59 -23.68 -18.60
C LEU A 81 9.26 -25.06 -18.68
N ALA A 82 10.59 -25.11 -18.55
CA ALA A 82 11.36 -26.35 -18.55
C ALA A 82 11.03 -27.22 -17.32
N GLU A 83 10.93 -26.62 -16.13
CA GLU A 83 10.51 -27.30 -14.90
C GLU A 83 9.10 -27.90 -15.03
N HIS A 84 8.14 -27.13 -15.55
CA HIS A 84 6.78 -27.61 -15.78
C HIS A 84 6.72 -28.75 -16.80
N LYS A 85 7.58 -28.75 -17.83
CA LYS A 85 7.68 -29.85 -18.81
C LYS A 85 8.37 -31.09 -18.24
N ALA A 86 9.29 -30.91 -17.29
CA ALA A 86 10.04 -31.99 -16.66
C ALA A 86 9.26 -32.66 -15.51
N SER A 87 8.26 -31.99 -14.92
CA SER A 87 7.38 -32.59 -13.92
C SER A 87 6.41 -33.60 -14.57
N PRO A 88 6.42 -34.89 -14.17
CA PRO A 88 5.40 -35.84 -14.59
C PRO A 88 4.06 -35.40 -14.01
N ARG A 89 3.03 -35.25 -14.86
CA ARG A 89 1.65 -35.17 -14.38
C ARG A 89 1.36 -36.45 -13.58
N SER A 90 1.32 -36.32 -12.26
CA SER A 90 0.91 -37.38 -11.33
C SER A 90 -0.59 -37.53 -11.35
#